data_AF-A0A2N2MIF6-F1
#
_entry.id   AF-A0A2N2MIF6-F1
#
_cell.length_a   1.000
_cell.length_b   1.000
_cell.length_c   1.000
_cell.angle_alpha   90.00
_cell.angle_beta   90.00
_cell.angle_gamma   90.00
#
_symmetry.space_group_name_H-M   'P 1'
#
loop_
_entity.id
_entity.type
_entity.pdbx_description
1 polymer ?
#
loop_
_entity_poly.entity_id
_entity_poly.type
_entity_poly.pdbx_seq_one_letter_code
_entity_poly.pdbx_strand_id
1 'polypeptide(L)'
;MSDEQERLKRLRERQLTARDPLVKVRKEQQHTAERERKRDRSVSLIQAWRDIPRIWRSVVWAMLLGGVAIGVLSSFLENALWSILGGIGIAVIFLLFAVIIGNALNVRDEIKRHAK
;
A
#
# COMPACT_ATOMS: atom_id res chain seq x y z
N MET A 1 42.14 21.35 35.80
CA MET A 1 41.04 21.27 36.79
C MET A 1 39.63 21.25 36.16
N SER A 2 39.47 21.53 34.85
CA SER A 2 38.18 21.60 34.15
C SER A 2 37.58 20.24 33.76
N ASP A 3 38.40 19.30 33.27
CA ASP A 3 37.91 18.09 32.61
C ASP A 3 37.24 17.10 33.57
N GLU A 4 37.76 17.01 34.81
CA GLU A 4 37.20 16.17 35.87
C GLU A 4 35.79 16.64 36.25
N GLN A 5 35.57 17.96 36.33
CA GLN A 5 34.29 18.55 36.66
C GLN A 5 33.27 18.35 35.53
N GLU A 6 33.68 18.47 34.28
CA GLU A 6 32.83 18.16 33.13
C GLU A 6 32.44 16.69 33.06
N ARG A 7 33.38 15.78 33.38
CA ARG A 7 33.11 14.35 33.43
C ARG A 7 32.10 14.00 34.50
N LEU A 8 32.23 14.60 35.69
CA LEU A 8 31.28 14.42 36.80
C LEU A 8 29.90 15.02 36.48
N LYS A 9 29.85 16.19 35.83
CA LYS A 9 28.59 16.82 35.38
C LYS A 9 27.84 15.91 34.40
N ARG A 10 28.54 15.35 33.41
CA ARG A 10 27.98 14.39 32.45
C ARG A 10 27.47 13.11 33.12
N LEU A 11 28.18 12.62 34.13
CA LEU A 11 27.75 11.43 34.89
C LEU A 11 26.46 11.69 35.68
N ARG A 12 26.36 12.87 36.32
CA ARG A 12 25.18 13.30 37.08
C ARG A 12 23.96 13.46 36.21
N GLU A 13 24.10 14.09 35.04
CA GLU A 13 23.00 14.23 34.08
C GLU A 13 22.49 12.85 33.63
N ARG A 14 23.37 11.91 33.29
CA ARG A 14 22.97 10.54 32.92
C ARG A 14 22.19 9.83 34.01
N GLN A 15 22.58 10.01 35.28
CA GLN A 15 21.87 9.41 36.41
C GLN A 15 20.50 10.06 36.65
N LEU A 16 20.40 11.38 36.49
CA LEU A 16 19.13 12.10 36.57
C LEU A 16 18.17 11.69 35.45
N THR A 17 18.66 11.60 34.20
CA THR A 17 17.86 11.14 33.06
C THR A 17 17.41 9.68 33.22
N ALA A 18 18.26 8.81 33.76
CA ALA A 18 17.92 7.40 33.98
C ALA A 18 16.88 7.21 35.10
N ARG A 19 16.84 8.12 36.08
CA ARG A 19 15.87 8.11 37.18
C ARG A 19 14.57 8.84 36.88
N ASP A 20 14.44 9.55 35.76
CA ASP A 20 13.23 10.31 35.47
C ASP A 20 12.08 9.39 35.01
N PRO A 21 11.06 9.14 35.87
CA PRO A 21 9.94 8.28 35.51
C PRO A 21 9.09 8.86 34.38
N LEU A 22 9.16 10.18 34.13
CA LEU A 22 8.36 10.87 33.14
C LEU A 22 8.79 10.54 31.70
N VAL A 23 10.01 10.05 31.50
CA VAL A 23 10.50 9.63 30.17
C VAL A 23 9.72 8.42 29.66
N LYS A 24 9.41 7.45 30.52
CA LYS A 24 8.57 6.30 30.16
C LYS A 24 7.13 6.74 29.88
N VAL A 25 6.59 7.61 30.73
CA VAL A 25 5.22 8.14 30.56
C VAL A 25 5.08 8.91 29.25
N ARG A 26 6.05 9.76 28.89
CA ARG A 26 6.05 10.47 27.60
C ARG A 26 6.14 9.53 26.41
N LYS A 27 6.93 8.45 26.48
CA LYS A 27 7.00 7.44 25.42
C LYS A 27 5.67 6.72 25.23
N GLU A 28 5.03 6.31 26.32
CA GLU A 28 3.71 5.67 26.31
C GLU A 28 2.64 6.63 25.75
N GLN A 29 2.64 7.89 26.18
CA GLN A 29 1.74 8.93 25.67
C GLN A 29 1.96 9.22 24.18
N GLN A 30 3.21 9.28 23.71
CA GLN A 30 3.53 9.41 22.29
C GLN A 30 2.99 8.23 21.48
N HIS A 31 3.23 7.01 21.93
CA HIS A 31 2.71 5.80 21.27
C HIS A 31 1.17 5.78 21.22
N THR A 32 0.52 6.22 22.29
CA THR A 32 -0.95 6.26 22.38
C THR A 32 -1.51 7.34 21.44
N ALA A 33 -0.93 8.54 21.44
CA ALA A 33 -1.33 9.63 20.56
C ALA A 33 -1.11 9.30 19.07
N GLU A 34 -0.03 8.60 18.73
CA GLU A 34 0.19 8.12 17.36
C GLU A 34 -0.83 7.05 16.94
N ARG A 35 -1.22 6.16 17.86
CA ARG A 35 -2.26 5.15 17.63
C ARG A 35 -3.62 5.80 17.43
N GLU A 36 -4.01 6.76 18.27
CA GLU A 36 -5.26 7.50 18.12
C GLU A 36 -5.30 8.28 16.82
N ARG A 37 -4.23 9.01 16.46
CA ARG A 37 -4.14 9.70 15.16
C ARG A 37 -4.26 8.75 13.96
N LYS A 38 -3.80 7.51 14.07
CA LYS A 38 -3.97 6.48 13.04
C LYS A 38 -5.38 5.87 13.05
N ARG A 39 -6.02 5.77 14.21
CA ARG A 39 -7.37 5.23 14.40
C ARG A 39 -8.45 6.22 13.92
N ASP A 40 -8.22 7.51 14.14
CA ASP A 40 -9.11 8.60 13.70
C ASP A 40 -8.89 9.02 12.24
N ARG A 41 -7.91 8.42 11.55
CA ARG A 41 -7.94 8.45 10.09
C ARG A 41 -9.15 7.64 9.65
N SER A 42 -10.22 8.36 9.32
CA SER A 42 -11.37 7.82 8.62
C SER A 42 -10.86 6.96 7.46
N VAL A 43 -11.12 5.66 7.55
CA VAL A 43 -10.75 4.69 6.51
C VAL A 43 -11.62 5.01 5.30
N SER A 44 -11.16 5.97 4.50
CA SER A 44 -11.85 6.37 3.29
C SER A 44 -11.69 5.24 2.29
N LEU A 45 -12.80 4.67 1.83
CA LEU A 45 -12.81 3.66 0.77
C LEU A 45 -12.03 4.12 -0.46
N ILE A 46 -12.00 5.43 -0.71
CA ILE A 46 -11.21 6.06 -1.77
C ILE A 46 -9.70 5.97 -1.48
N GLN A 47 -9.27 6.21 -0.23
CA GLN A 47 -7.87 6.04 0.16
C GLN A 47 -7.46 4.57 0.14
N ALA A 48 -8.31 3.66 0.61
CA ALA A 48 -8.07 2.22 0.53
C ALA A 48 -7.91 1.79 -0.94
N TRP A 49 -8.77 2.26 -1.84
CA TRP A 49 -8.61 2.01 -3.27
C TRP A 49 -7.30 2.56 -3.81
N ARG A 50 -6.88 3.74 -3.33
CA ARG A 50 -5.64 4.41 -3.73
C ARG A 50 -4.36 3.74 -3.19
N ASP A 51 -4.47 3.02 -2.08
CA ASP A 51 -3.38 2.28 -1.44
C ASP A 51 -3.20 0.86 -2.00
N ILE A 52 -4.22 0.30 -2.66
CA ILE A 52 -4.10 -0.97 -3.38
C ILE A 52 -3.01 -0.86 -4.47
N PRO A 53 -2.05 -1.81 -4.54
CA PRO A 53 -1.01 -1.80 -5.57
C PRO A 53 -1.63 -1.77 -6.96
N ARG A 54 -1.09 -0.96 -7.86
CA ARG A 54 -1.71 -0.72 -9.18
C ARG A 54 -1.86 -1.98 -10.04
N ILE A 55 -1.02 -2.99 -9.82
CA ILE A 55 -1.14 -4.31 -10.44
C ILE A 55 -2.50 -4.94 -10.12
N TRP A 56 -2.98 -4.84 -8.88
CA TRP A 56 -4.29 -5.34 -8.51
C TRP A 56 -5.43 -4.54 -9.13
N ARG A 57 -5.25 -3.22 -9.32
CA ARG A 57 -6.25 -2.42 -10.04
C ARG A 57 -6.38 -2.85 -11.50
N SER A 58 -5.28 -3.12 -12.20
CA SER A 58 -5.35 -3.58 -13.58
C SER A 58 -5.97 -4.98 -13.68
N VAL A 59 -5.71 -5.86 -12.72
CA VAL A 59 -6.38 -7.18 -12.63
C VAL A 59 -7.89 -7.02 -12.45
N VAL A 60 -8.35 -6.13 -11.57
CA VAL A 60 -9.79 -5.89 -11.38
C VAL A 60 -10.44 -5.36 -12.66
N TRP A 61 -9.79 -4.43 -13.37
CA TRP A 61 -10.27 -3.94 -14.66
C TRP A 61 -10.30 -5.03 -15.73
N ALA A 62 -9.30 -5.90 -15.77
CA ALA A 62 -9.26 -7.04 -16.69
C ALA A 62 -10.39 -8.03 -16.42
N MET A 63 -10.69 -8.29 -15.14
CA MET A 63 -11.76 -9.19 -14.75
C MET A 63 -13.14 -8.62 -15.11
N LEU A 64 -13.34 -7.31 -14.89
CA LEU A 64 -14.56 -6.60 -15.32
C LEU A 64 -14.74 -6.67 -16.84
N LEU A 65 -13.69 -6.34 -17.61
CA LEU A 65 -13.72 -6.42 -19.08
C LEU A 65 -13.93 -7.84 -19.59
N GLY A 66 -13.28 -8.83 -18.98
CA GLY A 66 -13.46 -10.24 -19.31
C GLY A 66 -14.88 -10.73 -19.05
N GLY A 67 -15.48 -10.34 -17.92
CA GLY A 67 -16.88 -10.66 -17.61
C GLY A 67 -17.87 -10.07 -18.60
N VAL A 68 -17.66 -8.81 -19.01
CA VAL A 68 -18.46 -8.17 -20.06
C VAL A 68 -18.28 -8.89 -21.40
N ALA A 69 -17.05 -9.26 -21.76
CA ALA A 69 -16.78 -10.00 -22.98
C ALA A 69 -17.50 -11.36 -23.02
N ILE A 70 -17.51 -12.11 -21.91
CA ILE A 70 -18.25 -13.37 -21.78
C ILE A 70 -19.75 -13.14 -21.98
N GLY A 71 -20.34 -12.13 -21.34
CA GLY A 71 -21.77 -11.82 -21.47
C GLY A 71 -22.16 -11.45 -22.91
N VAL A 72 -21.30 -10.69 -23.60
CA VAL A 72 -21.49 -10.33 -25.01
C VAL A 72 -21.36 -11.57 -25.89
N LEU A 73 -20.31 -12.37 -25.74
CA LEU A 73 -20.10 -13.61 -26.50
C LEU A 73 -21.26 -14.60 -26.33
N SER A 74 -21.78 -14.73 -25.11
CA SER A 74 -22.92 -15.60 -24.83
C SER A 74 -24.22 -15.12 -25.46
N SER A 75 -24.32 -13.84 -25.83
CA SER A 75 -25.46 -13.31 -26.58
C SER A 75 -25.37 -13.62 -28.08
N PHE A 76 -24.16 -13.86 -28.61
CA PHE A 76 -23.94 -14.11 -30.04
C PHE A 76 -23.72 -15.60 -30.38
N LEU A 77 -23.29 -16.41 -29.42
CA LEU A 77 -23.00 -17.84 -29.61
C LEU A 77 -24.08 -18.68 -28.95
N GLU A 78 -24.91 -19.34 -29.76
CA GLU A 78 -25.96 -20.26 -29.28
C GLU A 78 -25.38 -21.49 -28.53
N ASN A 79 -24.13 -21.84 -28.82
CA ASN A 79 -23.44 -22.93 -28.13
C ASN A 79 -22.69 -22.44 -26.87
N ALA A 80 -23.26 -22.74 -25.71
CA ALA A 80 -22.72 -22.37 -24.39
C ALA A 80 -21.25 -22.78 -24.18
N LEU A 81 -20.84 -23.96 -24.65
CA LEU A 81 -19.46 -24.46 -24.49
C LEU A 81 -18.43 -23.59 -25.25
N TRP A 82 -18.71 -23.22 -26.49
CA TRP A 82 -17.82 -22.39 -27.30
C TRP A 82 -17.76 -20.95 -26.79
N SER A 83 -18.89 -20.43 -26.28
CA SER A 83 -18.96 -19.14 -25.62
C SER A 83 -18.08 -19.09 -24.36
N ILE A 84 -18.14 -20.12 -23.51
CA ILE A 84 -17.32 -20.21 -22.29
C ILE A 84 -15.84 -20.30 -22.64
N LEU A 85 -15.44 -21.17 -23.58
CA LEU A 85 -14.05 -21.31 -24.00
C LEU A 85 -13.50 -20.02 -24.63
N GLY A 86 -14.27 -19.39 -25.52
CA GLY A 86 -13.90 -18.11 -26.15
C GLY A 86 -13.78 -16.99 -25.12
N GLY A 87 -14.71 -16.94 -24.16
CA GLY A 87 -14.70 -16.00 -23.06
C GLY A 87 -13.49 -16.17 -22.13
N ILE A 88 -13.13 -17.40 -21.78
CA ILE A 88 -11.92 -17.70 -20.99
C ILE A 88 -10.66 -17.28 -21.78
N GLY A 89 -10.58 -17.58 -23.08
CA GLY A 89 -9.45 -17.18 -23.91
C GLY A 89 -9.26 -15.67 -23.96
N ILE A 90 -10.35 -14.92 -24.14
CA ILE A 90 -10.32 -13.45 -24.13
C ILE A 90 -9.95 -12.90 -22.74
N ALA A 91 -10.46 -13.51 -21.66
CA ALA A 91 -10.10 -13.12 -20.30
C ALA A 91 -8.59 -13.30 -20.03
N VAL A 92 -7.99 -14.40 -20.51
CA VAL A 92 -6.54 -14.62 -20.41
C VAL A 92 -5.75 -13.55 -21.17
N ILE A 93 -6.17 -13.19 -22.39
CA ILE A 93 -5.53 -12.13 -23.17
C ILE A 93 -5.61 -10.79 -22.43
N PHE A 94 -6.78 -10.40 -21.93
CA PHE A 94 -6.93 -9.18 -21.14
C PHE A 94 -6.09 -9.19 -19.87
N LEU A 95 -5.96 -10.33 -19.21
CA LEU A 95 -5.13 -10.49 -18.03
C LEU A 95 -3.65 -10.26 -18.36
N LEU A 96 -3.16 -10.80 -19.48
CA LEU A 96 -1.78 -10.55 -19.94
C LEU A 96 -1.55 -9.05 -20.22
N PHE A 97 -2.47 -8.41 -20.95
CA PHE A 97 -2.38 -6.97 -21.21
C PHE A 97 -2.41 -6.15 -19.91
N ALA A 98 -3.25 -6.52 -18.95
CA ALA A 98 -3.35 -5.83 -17.67
C ALA A 98 -2.09 -5.96 -16.81
N VAL A 99 -1.40 -7.11 -16.86
CA VAL A 99 -0.10 -7.29 -16.21
C VAL A 99 0.96 -6.42 -16.89
N ILE A 100 1.03 -6.43 -18.22
CA ILE A 100 1.99 -5.63 -18.99
C ILE A 100 1.80 -4.13 -18.72
N ILE A 101 0.57 -3.63 -18.86
CA ILE A 101 0.24 -2.22 -18.63
C ILE A 101 0.48 -1.85 -17.16
N GLY A 102 0.07 -2.72 -16.22
CA GLY A 102 0.29 -2.52 -14.80
C GLY A 102 1.77 -2.38 -14.45
N ASN A 103 2.62 -3.22 -15.04
CA ASN A 103 4.06 -3.16 -14.84
C ASN A 103 4.69 -1.93 -15.50
N ALA A 104 4.30 -1.60 -16.74
CA ALA A 104 4.80 -0.42 -17.45
C ALA A 104 4.48 0.88 -16.69
N LEU A 105 3.28 1.00 -16.12
CA LEU A 105 2.91 2.14 -15.29
C LEU A 105 3.70 2.19 -13.98
N ASN A 106 4.02 1.03 -13.39
CA ASN A 106 4.83 0.96 -12.18
C ASN A 106 6.26 1.46 -12.44
N VAL A 107 6.89 0.97 -13.52
CA VAL A 107 8.24 1.39 -13.94
C VAL A 107 8.28 2.88 -14.27
N ARG A 108 7.29 3.41 -14.99
CA ARG A 108 7.21 4.86 -15.30
C ARG A 108 7.20 5.72 -14.04
N ASP A 109 6.47 5.30 -13.01
CA ASP A 109 6.34 6.04 -11.75
C ASP A 109 7.56 5.90 -10.84
N GLU A 110 8.27 4.78 -10.91
CA GLU A 110 9.58 4.59 -10.29
C GLU A 110 10.61 5.53 -10.90
N ILE A 111 10.69 5.59 -12.24
CA ILE A 111 11.55 6.55 -12.96
C ILE A 111 11.22 7.99 -12.57
N LYS A 112 9.93 8.36 -12.51
CA LYS A 112 9.50 9.71 -12.08
C LYS A 112 9.88 10.05 -10.64
N ARG A 113 9.98 9.06 -9.75
CA ARG A 113 10.39 9.28 -8.35
C ARG A 113 11.89 9.49 -8.23
N HIS A 114 12.70 8.83 -9.05
CA HIS A 114 14.16 8.98 -9.05
C HIS A 114 14.65 10.16 -9.89
N ALA A 115 13.85 10.67 -10.81
CA ALA A 115 14.15 11.87 -11.60
C ALA A 115 13.81 13.20 -10.88
N LYS A 116 13.34 13.15 -9.64
CA LYS A 116 12.94 14.29 -8.81
C LYS A 116 13.81 14.38 -7.57
#